data_AF-A0A7C1QL22-F1
#
_entry.id   AF-A0A7C1QL22-F1
#
_cell.length_a   1.000
_cell.length_b   1.000
_cell.length_c   1.000
_cell.angle_alpha   90.00
_cell.angle_beta   90.00
_cell.angle_gamma   90.00
#
_symmetry.space_group_name_H-M   'P 1'
#
loop_
_entity.id
_entity.type
_entity.pdbx_description
1 polymer ?
#
loop_
_entity_poly.entity_id
_entity_poly.type
_entity_poly.pdbx_seq_one_letter_code
_entity_poly.pdbx_strand_id
1 'polypeptide(L)' 'SAYGDVAPCDFTPLSFGNIRNQTLREIWRKIVRHPAYNHRATFCRMQNPKFRNLYIDPIPDNALLPYNIKNFPPTDYRE' A
#
# COMPACT_ATOMS: atom_id res chain seq x y z
N SER A 1 4.03 5.28 -10.20
CA SER A 1 4.93 6.45 -10.21
C SER A 1 5.64 6.54 -11.56
N ALA A 2 6.30 7.66 -11.88
CA ALA A 2 7.12 7.80 -13.09
C ALA A 2 8.30 6.80 -13.14
N TYR A 3 8.71 6.26 -11.99
CA TYR A 3 9.77 5.27 -11.88
C TYR A 3 9.28 3.81 -11.96
N GLY A 4 7.97 3.59 -12.15
CA GLY A 4 7.38 2.26 -12.34
C GLY A 4 6.78 1.63 -11.09
N ASP A 5 6.76 2.31 -9.94
CA ASP A 5 6.12 1.80 -8.73
C ASP A 5 4.60 1.74 -8.90
N VAL A 6 4.00 0.66 -8.41
CA VAL A 6 2.56 0.47 -8.43
C VAL A 6 2.04 0.60 -7.01
N ALA A 7 1.22 1.62 -6.81
CA ALA A 7 0.47 1.86 -5.59
C ALA A 7 -0.98 1.41 -5.79
N PRO A 8 -1.69 1.00 -4.71
CA PRO A 8 -3.10 0.60 -4.80
C PRO A 8 -4.06 1.79 -4.89
N CYS A 9 -3.58 2.99 -4.52
CA CYS A 9 -4.31 4.25 -4.56
C CYS A 9 -3.30 5.40 -4.57
N ASP A 10 -3.61 6.49 -5.28
CA ASP A 10 -2.71 7.65 -5.40
C ASP A 10 -2.48 8.38 -4.07
N PHE A 11 -3.41 8.26 -3.11
CA PHE A 11 -3.31 8.87 -1.79
C PHE A 11 -2.57 8.01 -0.76
N THR A 12 -2.27 6.76 -1.07
CA THR A 12 -1.50 5.88 -0.19
C THR A 12 -0.07 5.80 -0.72
N PRO A 13 0.93 6.39 -0.04
CA PRO A 13 2.32 6.40 -0.48
C PRO A 13 2.98 5.02 -0.26
N LEU A 14 2.35 3.95 -0.74
CA LEU A 14 2.68 2.55 -0.48
C LEU A 14 2.84 1.80 -1.80
N SER A 15 4.03 1.24 -2.02
CA SER A 15 4.36 0.44 -3.21
C SER A 15 4.15 -1.04 -2.96
N PHE A 16 3.44 -1.71 -3.87
CA PHE A 16 3.38 -3.17 -3.95
C PHE A 16 4.51 -3.76 -4.82
N GLY A 17 5.33 -2.87 -5.36
CA GLY A 17 6.56 -3.13 -6.11
C GLY A 17 6.55 -2.41 -7.45
N ASN A 18 7.52 -2.75 -8.29
CA ASN A 18 7.86 -1.96 -9.47
C ASN A 18 7.79 -2.79 -10.76
N ILE A 19 7.15 -2.26 -11.80
CA ILE A 19 6.95 -2.96 -13.08
C ILE A 19 8.25 -3.29 -13.81
N ARG A 20 9.36 -2.62 -13.47
CA ARG A 20 10.68 -2.89 -14.03
C ARG A 20 11.28 -4.20 -13.48
N ASN A 21 10.78 -4.68 -12.35
CA ASN A 21 11.32 -5.84 -11.63
C ASN A 21 10.38 -7.05 -11.62
N GLN A 22 9.08 -6.85 -11.82
CA GLN A 22 8.04 -7.88 -11.77
C GLN A 22 6.87 -7.49 -12.68
N THR A 23 6.12 -8.47 -13.19
CA THR A 23 5.00 -8.19 -14.09
C THR A 23 3.85 -7.52 -13.34
N LEU A 24 3.11 -6.63 -14.02
CA LEU A 24 1.92 -5.99 -13.43
C LEU A 24 0.92 -7.01 -12.86
N ARG A 25 0.78 -8.18 -13.52
CA ARG A 25 -0.05 -9.31 -13.05
C ARG A 25 0.35 -9.78 -11.65
N GLU A 26 1.65 -9.93 -11.40
CA GLU A 26 2.15 -10.37 -10.10
C GLU A 26 1.93 -9.30 -9.03
N ILE A 27 2.11 -8.02 -9.38
CA ILE A 27 1.86 -6.91 -8.45
C ILE A 27 0.38 -6.82 -8.09
N TRP A 28 -0.48 -6.87 -9.11
CA TRP A 28 -1.93 -6.84 -8.93
C TRP A 28 -2.41 -7.97 -8.03
N ARG A 29 -1.88 -9.19 -8.23
CA ARG A 29 -2.17 -10.34 -7.38
C ARG A 29 -1.81 -10.10 -5.91
N LYS A 30 -0.74 -9.35 -5.63
CA LYS A 30 -0.37 -8.97 -4.26
C LYS A 30 -1.36 -7.95 -3.68
N ILE A 31 -1.76 -6.95 -4.46
CA ILE A 31 -2.73 -5.92 -4.03
C ILE A 31 -4.05 -6.57 -3.64
N VAL A 32 -4.65 -7.38 -4.52
CA VAL A 32 -5.99 -7.95 -4.27
C VAL A 32 -6.02 -9.04 -3.19
N ARG A 33 -4.85 -9.56 -2.77
CA ARG A 33 -4.73 -10.54 -1.68
C ARG A 33 -4.35 -9.92 -0.34
N HIS A 34 -3.89 -8.67 -0.33
CA HIS A 34 -3.44 -8.02 0.90
C HIS A 34 -4.64 -7.69 1.80
N PRO A 35 -4.67 -8.06 3.08
CA PRO A 35 -5.83 -7.86 3.96
C PRO A 35 -6.33 -6.40 4.03
N ALA A 36 -5.41 -5.43 4.01
CA ALA A 36 -5.79 -4.01 3.96
C ALA A 36 -6.50 -3.57 2.66
N TYR A 37 -6.40 -4.33 1.56
CA TYR A 37 -6.88 -3.94 0.21
C TYR A 37 -7.77 -4.98 -0.48
N ASN A 38 -7.91 -6.19 0.05
CA ASN A 38 -8.68 -7.30 -0.52
C ASN A 38 -10.20 -7.13 -0.44
N HIS A 39 -10.67 -5.95 -0.07
CA HIS A 39 -12.07 -5.64 0.13
C HIS A 39 -12.38 -4.25 -0.43
N ARG A 40 -13.65 -4.06 -0.82
CA ARG A 40 -14.15 -2.77 -1.25
C ARG A 40 -14.19 -1.82 -0.05
N ALA A 41 -13.62 -0.62 -0.23
CA ALA A 41 -13.76 0.48 0.70
C ALA A 41 -14.72 1.52 0.10
N THR A 42 -15.65 2.03 0.91
CA THR A 42 -16.59 3.10 0.50
C THR A 42 -16.07 4.51 0.82
N PHE A 43 -14.94 4.60 1.52
CA PHE A 43 -14.28 5.85 1.91
C PHE A 43 -12.77 5.75 1.68
N CYS A 44 -12.09 6.90 1.64
CA CYS A 44 -10.63 6.95 1.50
C CYS A 44 -9.96 6.33 2.73
N ARG A 45 -9.10 5.33 2.54
CA ARG A 45 -8.37 4.68 3.65
C ARG A 45 -7.52 5.65 4.48
N MET A 46 -7.02 6.73 3.87
CA MET A 46 -6.30 7.78 4.58
C MET A 46 -7.16 8.55 5.59
N GLN A 47 -8.48 8.53 5.46
CA GLN A 47 -9.40 9.10 6.45
C GLN A 47 -9.64 8.17 7.65
N ASN A 48 -9.20 6.91 7.58
CA ASN A 48 -9.34 5.97 8.68
C ASN A 48 -8.10 6.01 9.59
N PRO A 49 -8.24 6.38 10.87
CA PRO A 49 -7.11 6.49 11.78
C PRO A 49 -6.43 5.14 12.03
N LYS A 50 -7.16 4.01 12.09
CA LYS A 50 -6.55 2.68 12.23
C LYS A 50 -5.65 2.35 11.04
N PHE A 51 -6.10 2.65 9.82
CA PHE A 51 -5.28 2.44 8.63
C PHE A 51 -4.00 3.29 8.67
N ARG A 52 -4.09 4.57 9.05
CA ARG A 52 -2.92 5.44 9.18
C ARG A 52 -1.94 4.93 10.23
N ASN A 53 -2.42 4.57 11.41
CA ASN A 53 -1.58 4.04 12.50
C ASN A 53 -0.80 2.77 12.07
N LEU A 54 -1.39 1.94 11.20
CA LEU A 54 -0.74 0.71 10.73
C LEU A 54 0.23 0.93 9.56
N TYR A 55 -0.09 1.83 8.64
CA TYR A 55 0.58 1.89 7.33
C TYR A 55 1.17 3.25 6.94
N ILE A 56 0.84 4.32 7.65
CA ILE A 56 1.25 5.69 7.31
C ILE A 56 2.13 6.27 8.40
N ASP A 57 1.62 6.31 9.64
CA ASP A 57 2.30 6.92 10.78
C ASP A 57 3.64 6.21 11.13
N PRO A 58 3.83 4.90 10.89
CA PRO A 58 5.14 4.26 11.09
C PRO A 58 6.14 4.45 9.95
N ILE A 59 5.80 5.17 8.87
CA ILE A 59 6.76 5.50 7.80
C ILE A 59 7.77 6.52 8.35
N PRO A 60 9.09 6.27 8.30
CA PRO A 60 10.09 7.24 8.73
C PRO A 60 10.06 8.53 7.89
N ASP A 61 10.28 9.69 8.51
CA ASP A 61 10.28 10.99 7.83
C ASP A 61 11.30 11.09 6.68
N ASN A 62 12.40 10.34 6.76
CA ASN A 62 13.46 10.30 5.75
C ASN A 62 13.28 9.17 4.71
N ALA A 63 12.15 8.46 4.75
CA ALA A 63 11.90 7.37 3.82
C ALA A 63 11.65 7.88 2.39
N LEU A 64 12.20 7.17 1.41
CA LEU A 64 11.83 7.38 0.02
C LEU A 64 10.42 6.85 -0.23
N LEU A 65 9.58 7.69 -0.85
CA LEU A 65 8.22 7.34 -1.20
C LEU A 65 8.09 6.98 -2.69
N PRO A 66 7.18 6.08 -3.07
CA PRO A 66 6.29 5.31 -2.18
C PRO A 66 7.03 4.22 -1.38
N TYR A 67 6.70 4.09 -0.09
CA TYR A 67 7.34 3.14 0.81
C TYR A 67 6.85 1.71 0.56
N ASN A 68 7.72 0.70 0.73
CA ASN A 68 7.36 -0.67 0.37
C ASN A 68 6.36 -1.26 1.39
N ILE A 69 5.20 -1.73 0.91
CA ILE A 69 4.16 -2.32 1.77
C ILE A 69 4.67 -3.53 2.58
N LYS A 70 5.68 -4.24 2.08
CA LYS A 70 6.29 -5.41 2.76
C LYS A 70 6.95 -5.06 4.10
N ASN A 71 7.20 -3.78 4.35
CA ASN A 71 7.78 -3.32 5.61
C ASN A 71 6.74 -3.30 6.75
N PHE A 72 5.47 -3.58 6.45
CA PHE A 72 4.37 -3.67 7.41
C PHE A 72 3.82 -5.10 7.49
N PRO A 73 3.32 -5.51 8.66
CA PRO A 73 2.54 -6.75 8.74
C PRO A 73 1.27 -6.62 7.87
N PRO A 74 0.84 -7.70 7.18
CA PRO A 74 -0.35 -7.68 6.34
C PRO A 74 -1.61 -7.75 7.20
N THR A 75 -1.97 -6.65 7.86
CA THR A 75 -3.09 -6.56 8.83
C THR A 75 -4.32 -5.91 8.20
N ASP A 76 -5.52 -6.42 8.50
CA ASP A 76 -6.75 -5.71 8.14
C ASP A 76 -7.01 -4.60 9.17
N TYR A 77 -7.11 -3.35 8.72
CA TYR A 77 -7.32 -2.20 9.59
C TYR A 77 -8.76 -2.10 10.14
N ARG A 78 -9.66 -2.97 9.67
CA ARG A 78 -11.06 -3.05 10.13
C ARG A 78 -11.21 -3.89 11.39
N GLU A 79 -10.23 -4.75 11.69
CA GLU A 79 -10.19 -5.57 12.90
C GLU A 79 -9.81 -4.74 14.14
#